data_AF-A0AAX4FXI7-F1
#
_entry.id   AF-A0AAX4FXI7-F1
#
_cell.length_a   1.000
_cell.length_b   1.000
_cell.length_c   1.000
_cell.angle_alpha   90.00
_cell.angle_beta   90.00
_cell.angle_gamma   90.00
#
_symmetry.space_group_name_H-M   'P 1'
#
loop_
_entity.id
_entity.type
_entity.pdbx_description
1 polymer ?
#
loop_
_entity_poly.entity_id
_entity_poly.type
_entity_poly.pdbx_seq_one_letter_code
_entity_poly.pdbx_strand_id
1 'polypeptide(L)' 'MAGPGQILCRLGLHRWGRKHGYDDYSSNVIEWEQRCERCGKKKRWIEVKRDRRR' A
#
# COMPACT_ATOMS: atom_id res chain seq x y z
N MET A 1 19.51 -16.82 5.11
CA MET A 1 19.39 -17.18 3.67
C MET A 1 18.19 -16.43 3.10
N ALA A 2 18.43 -15.49 2.18
CA ALA A 2 17.37 -14.76 1.49
C ALA A 2 16.90 -15.61 0.30
N GLY A 3 15.71 -16.22 0.38
CA GLY A 3 15.17 -17.01 -0.73
C GLY A 3 15.00 -16.17 -2.00
N PRO A 4 14.89 -16.79 -3.19
CA PRO A 4 14.82 -16.09 -4.48
C PRO A 4 13.72 -15.01 -4.56
N GLY A 5 12.65 -15.14 -3.75
CA GLY A 5 11.62 -14.11 -3.61
C GLY A 5 12.07 -12.77 -3.00
N GLN A 6 13.12 -12.75 -2.16
CA GLN A 6 13.66 -11.53 -1.56
C GLN A 6 14.56 -10.75 -2.53
N ILE A 7 15.23 -11.42 -3.47
CA ILE A 7 16.07 -10.77 -4.48
C ILE A 7 15.20 -9.92 -5.42
N LEU A 8 14.05 -10.44 -5.86
CA LEU A 8 13.08 -9.69 -6.67
C LEU A 8 12.58 -8.42 -5.96
N CYS A 9 12.41 -8.47 -4.64
CA CYS A 9 12.03 -7.31 -3.85
C CYS A 9 13.15 -6.26 -3.77
N ARG A 10 14.42 -6.66 -3.84
CA ARG A 10 15.56 -5.72 -3.89
C ARG A 10 15.68 -5.02 -5.24
N LEU A 11 15.25 -5.68 -6.32
CA LEU A 11 15.19 -5.13 -7.68
C LEU A 11 13.95 -4.23 -7.92
N GLY A 12 13.08 -4.06 -6.92
CA GLY A 12 11.87 -3.24 -7.03
C GLY A 12 10.61 -4.00 -7.49
N LEU A 13 10.73 -5.28 -7.83
CA LEU A 13 9.60 -6.17 -8.14
C LEU A 13 8.95 -6.67 -6.83
N HIS A 14 8.20 -5.78 -6.20
CA HIS A 14 7.43 -6.08 -5.01
C HIS A 14 6.08 -6.73 -5.38
N ARG A 15 5.79 -7.90 -4.80
CA ARG A 15 4.45 -8.49 -4.82
C ARG A 15 3.62 -7.83 -3.73
N TRP A 16 2.92 -6.75 -4.08
CA TRP A 16 2.00 -6.07 -3.17
C TRP A 16 0.80 -6.97 -2.88
N GLY A 17 0.51 -7.17 -1.60
CA GLY A 17 -0.64 -7.94 -1.12
C GLY A 17 -1.91 -7.10 -1.10
N ARG A 18 -2.89 -7.50 -0.28
CA ARG A 18 -4.20 -6.84 -0.21
C ARG A 18 -4.06 -5.34 0.13
N LYS A 19 -4.78 -4.51 -0.62
CA LYS A 19 -4.97 -3.08 -0.36
C LYS A 19 -5.91 -2.94 0.84
N HIS A 20 -5.42 -2.37 1.94
CA HIS A 20 -6.24 -2.02 3.09
C HIS A 20 -6.55 -0.53 3.00
N GLY A 21 -7.82 -0.17 2.78
CA GLY A 21 -8.28 1.21 2.87
C GLY A 21 -8.86 1.44 4.25
N TYR A 22 -8.22 2.29 5.04
CA TYR A 22 -8.80 2.79 6.28
C TYR A 22 -9.48 4.12 5.96
N ASP A 23 -10.81 4.07 5.91
CA ASP A 23 -11.67 5.25 5.80
C ASP A 23 -11.97 5.74 7.22
N ASP A 24 -11.22 6.75 7.67
CA ASP A 24 -11.56 7.41 8.92
C ASP A 24 -12.78 8.30 8.67
N TYR A 25 -13.94 7.92 9.23
CA TYR A 25 -15.26 8.51 8.99
C TYR A 25 -15.33 10.03 9.24
N SER A 26 -14.33 10.65 9.88
CA SER A 26 -14.25 12.09 10.14
C SER A 26 -13.37 12.87 9.17
N SER A 27 -12.70 12.20 8.23
CA SER A 27 -11.74 12.85 7.33
C SER A 27 -12.11 12.67 5.86
N ASN A 28 -11.98 13.73 5.06
CA ASN A 28 -12.09 13.66 3.58
C ASN A 28 -10.91 12.90 2.94
N VAL A 29 -10.23 12.03 3.68
CA VAL A 29 -9.06 11.29 3.22
C VAL A 29 -9.22 9.80 3.52
N ILE A 30 -8.88 8.97 2.54
CA ILE A 30 -8.78 7.51 2.66
C ILE A 30 -7.29 7.20 2.80
N GLU A 31 -6.91 6.62 3.94
CA GLU A 31 -5.56 6.08 4.10
C GLU A 31 -5.50 4.70 3.45
N TRP A 32 -4.65 4.55 2.45
CA TRP A 32 -4.40 3.26 1.82
C TRP A 32 -3.08 2.71 2.31
N GLU A 33 -3.11 1.48 2.81
CA GLU A 33 -1.94 0.68 3.14
C GLU A 33 -1.86 -0.54 2.22
N GLN A 34 -0.69 -0.80 1.65
CA GLN A 34 -0.34 -2.08 1.04
C GLN A 34 0.92 -2.63 1.67
N ARG A 35 0.96 -3.94 1.88
CA ARG A 35 2.15 -4.64 2.35
C ARG A 35 2.61 -5.64 1.31
N CYS A 36 3.91 -5.67 1.03
CA CYS A 36 4.49 -6.70 0.19
C CYS A 36 4.55 -8.02 0.94
N GLU A 37 3.97 -9.07 0.37
CA GLU A 37 3.90 -10.40 0.98
C GLU A 37 5.27 -11.09 1.03
N ARG A 38 6.21 -10.67 0.19
CA ARG A 38 7.55 -11.28 0.06
C ARG A 38 8.58 -10.68 1.01
N CYS A 39 8.68 -9.35 1.07
CA CYS A 39 9.68 -8.65 1.89
C CYS A 39 9.09 -7.89 3.08
N GLY A 40 7.76 -7.84 3.21
CA GLY A 40 7.10 -7.11 4.28
C GLY A 40 7.12 -5.58 4.13
N LYS A 41 7.66 -5.04 3.03
CA LYS A 41 7.68 -3.59 2.77
C LYS A 41 6.27 -3.03 2.78
N LYS A 42 6.04 -1.96 3.54
CA LYS A 42 4.76 -1.27 3.62
C LYS A 42 4.78 -0.06 2.67
N LYS A 43 3.68 0.17 1.98
CA LYS A 43 3.42 1.32 1.14
C LYS A 43 2.13 1.95 1.64
N ARG A 44 2.24 3.15 2.21
CA ARG A 44 1.10 3.96 2.63
C ARG A 44 0.95 5.14 1.70
N TRP A 45 -0.26 5.48 1.32
CA TRP A 45 -0.56 6.72 0.63
C TRP A 45 -1.96 7.19 1.00
N ILE A 46 -2.17 8.49 0.91
CA ILE A 46 -3.40 9.14 1.31
C ILE A 46 -4.10 9.56 0.01
N GLU A 47 -5.30 9.04 -0.22
CA GLU A 47 -6.17 9.53 -1.29
C GLU A 47 -7.22 10.45 -0.66
N VAL A 48 -7.19 11.73 -1.01
CA VAL A 48 -8.28 12.64 -0.63
C VAL A 48 -9.53 12.17 -1.40
N LYS A 49 -10.64 11.91 -0.69
CA LYS A 49 -11.95 11.80 -1.32
C LYS A 49 -12.13 13.10 -2.09
N ARG A 50 -11.99 13.04 -3.41
CA ARG A 50 -12.26 14.19 -4.28
C ARG A 50 -13.71 14.57 -4.01
N ASP A 51 -13.89 15.64 -3.24
CA ASP A 51 -15.15 16.37 -3.21
C ASP A 51 -15.39 16.75 -4.66
N ARG A 52 -16.28 16.01 -5.31
CA ARG A 52 -16.71 16.27 -6.68
C ARG A 52 -17.65 17.47 -6.59
N ARG A 53 -17.13 18.60 -6.07
CA ARG A 53 -17.80 19.88 -6.15
C ARG A 53 -17.61 20.39 -7.58
N ARG A 54 -18.65 20.07 -8.32
CA ARG A 54 -19.08 20.52 -9.63
C ARG A 54 -18.81 22.00 -9.85
#